data_AF-A0A2V8RZ25-F1
#
_entry.id   AF-A0A2V8RZ25-F1
#
_cell.length_a   1.000
_cell.length_b   1.000
_cell.length_c   1.000
_cell.angle_alpha   90.00
_cell.angle_beta   90.00
_cell.angle_gamma   90.00
#
_symmetry.space_group_name_H-M   'P 1'
#
loop_
_entity.id
_entity.type
_entity.pdbx_description
1 polymer ?
#
loop_
_entity_poly.entity_id
_entity_poly.type
_entity_poly.pdbx_seq_one_letter_code
_entity_poly.pdbx_strand_id
1 'polypeptide(L)'
;MRYFLLFLLGAIIGGIATFYFFVGPPHIKALHTGAAVAAPEATGDPPGTAVLTLDEKFFDAVLDTVFRDLNAPSFRLSATQLDQMDARDLTQFVTTQAGGCTNQVTVVRDAGGVRTGVQLQNGQINAPIVFSGSYNALGNCMNFNGTAQAHVELNFKAEDQTLSGQISVVGVNIENLPPLIKPFAEPVIAAFVQNAINERGNPVTILRGQQLTLNLPVQTAAGTLRAQAKDIRAEVKDGALRLHITYAFTGTRGAAAGPSPQS
;
A
#
# COMPACT_ATOMS: atom_id res chain seq x y z
N MET A 1 -20.64 -46.57 5.98
CA MET A 1 -19.91 -45.37 6.45
C MET A 1 -18.65 -45.03 5.62
N ARG A 2 -17.89 -46.00 5.10
CA ARG A 2 -16.63 -45.77 4.35
C ARG A 2 -16.78 -44.98 3.03
N TYR A 3 -17.94 -45.06 2.36
CA TYR A 3 -18.19 -44.35 1.09
C TYR A 3 -18.69 -42.91 1.25
N PHE A 4 -19.23 -42.55 2.43
CA PHE A 4 -19.72 -41.20 2.70
C PHE A 4 -18.57 -40.20 2.88
N LEU A 5 -17.48 -40.65 3.53
CA LEU A 5 -16.25 -39.86 3.68
C LEU A 5 -15.56 -39.57 2.33
N LEU A 6 -15.57 -40.53 1.40
CA LEU A 6 -15.01 -40.33 0.05
C LEU A 6 -15.84 -39.34 -0.77
N PHE A 7 -17.16 -39.35 -0.62
CA PHE A 7 -18.05 -38.41 -1.30
C PHE A 7 -17.87 -36.98 -0.76
N LEU A 8 -17.71 -36.82 0.56
CA LEU A 8 -17.44 -35.53 1.20
C LEU A 8 -16.07 -34.97 0.79
N LEU A 9 -15.04 -35.81 0.72
CA LEU A 9 -13.72 -35.41 0.23
C LEU A 9 -13.75 -35.01 -1.25
N GLY A 10 -14.49 -35.74 -2.08
CA GLY A 10 -14.67 -35.42 -3.50
C GLY A 10 -15.43 -34.11 -3.71
N ALA A 11 -16.44 -33.82 -2.89
CA ALA A 11 -17.21 -32.58 -2.95
C ALA A 11 -16.38 -31.35 -2.51
N ILE A 12 -15.56 -31.50 -1.47
CA ILE A 12 -14.69 -30.41 -0.99
C ILE A 12 -13.59 -30.11 -2.02
N ILE A 13 -12.92 -31.14 -2.55
CA ILE A 13 -11.87 -30.95 -3.56
C ILE A 13 -12.45 -30.41 -4.88
N GLY A 14 -13.63 -30.92 -5.29
CA GLY A 14 -14.33 -30.45 -6.48
C GLY A 14 -14.81 -29.00 -6.36
N GLY A 15 -15.31 -28.60 -5.19
CA GLY A 15 -15.77 -27.23 -4.92
C GLY A 15 -14.62 -26.21 -4.87
N ILE A 16 -13.47 -26.58 -4.30
CA ILE A 16 -12.29 -25.69 -4.25
C ILE A 16 -11.71 -25.50 -5.66
N ALA A 17 -11.66 -26.56 -6.47
CA ALA A 17 -11.14 -26.50 -7.83
C ALA A 17 -12.02 -25.65 -8.76
N THR A 18 -13.35 -25.78 -8.66
CA THR A 18 -14.28 -24.97 -9.48
C THR A 18 -14.31 -23.51 -9.06
N PHE A 19 -14.20 -23.21 -7.76
CA PHE A 19 -14.09 -21.83 -7.28
C PHE A 19 -12.84 -21.14 -7.84
N TYR A 20 -11.67 -21.79 -7.80
CA TYR A 20 -10.43 -21.21 -8.32
C TYR A 20 -10.40 -21.10 -9.86
N PHE A 21 -11.02 -22.03 -10.60
CA PHE A 21 -10.99 -22.00 -12.07
C PHE A 21 -12.08 -21.12 -12.71
N PHE A 22 -13.24 -20.95 -12.07
CA PHE A 22 -14.38 -20.24 -12.67
C PHE A 22 -14.64 -18.84 -12.10
N VAL A 23 -14.26 -18.55 -10.86
CA VAL A 23 -14.55 -17.25 -10.23
C VAL A 23 -13.50 -16.19 -10.58
N GLY A 24 -12.31 -16.60 -11.03
CA GLY A 24 -11.19 -15.69 -11.30
C GLY A 24 -10.68 -15.03 -10.01
N PRO A 25 -9.42 -14.59 -9.96
CA PRO A 25 -8.97 -13.76 -8.85
C PRO A 25 -9.86 -12.51 -8.77
N PRO A 26 -10.25 -12.06 -7.57
CA PRO A 26 -11.10 -10.88 -7.42
C PRO A 26 -10.46 -9.73 -8.21
N HIS A 27 -11.20 -9.20 -9.18
CA HIS A 27 -10.83 -7.99 -9.89
C HIS A 27 -10.79 -6.84 -8.88
N ILE A 28 -9.60 -6.61 -8.30
CA ILE A 28 -9.30 -5.37 -7.60
C ILE A 28 -9.54 -4.27 -8.62
N LYS A 29 -10.53 -3.41 -8.37
CA LYS A 29 -10.69 -2.17 -9.15
C LYS A 29 -9.38 -1.41 -9.01
N ALA A 30 -8.58 -1.50 -10.08
CA ALA A 30 -7.38 -0.74 -10.31
C ALA A 30 -7.65 0.73 -10.02
N LEU A 31 -7.26 1.20 -8.83
CA LEU A 31 -7.02 2.62 -8.53
C LEU A 31 -5.71 3.09 -9.20
N HIS A 32 -5.34 2.50 -10.35
CA HIS A 32 -4.16 2.84 -11.14
C HIS A 32 -4.37 4.21 -11.76
N THR A 33 -3.99 5.24 -11.01
CA THR A 33 -3.98 6.63 -11.47
C THR A 33 -2.54 6.98 -11.82
N GLY A 34 -2.00 6.39 -12.89
CA GLY A 34 -0.61 6.60 -13.35
C GLY A 34 0.00 5.38 -14.07
N ALA A 35 1.11 5.60 -14.77
CA ALA A 35 1.90 4.52 -15.37
C ALA A 35 2.89 3.94 -14.35
N ALA A 36 3.10 2.62 -14.39
CA ALA A 36 4.09 1.96 -13.55
C ALA A 36 5.49 2.55 -13.79
N VAL A 37 6.19 2.87 -12.71
CA VAL A 37 7.55 3.41 -12.77
C VAL A 37 8.51 2.31 -13.20
N ALA A 38 9.25 2.57 -14.27
CA ALA A 38 10.21 1.63 -14.82
C ALA A 38 11.61 1.79 -14.21
N ALA A 39 12.45 0.78 -14.41
CA ALA A 39 13.87 0.84 -14.05
C ALA A 39 14.62 1.91 -14.88
N PRO A 40 15.74 2.46 -14.37
CA PRO A 40 16.59 3.37 -15.13
C PRO A 40 17.12 2.74 -16.42
N GLU A 41 17.36 3.56 -17.45
CA GLU A 41 17.92 3.09 -18.72
C GLU A 41 19.39 2.69 -18.55
N ALA A 42 19.81 1.61 -19.21
CA ALA A 42 21.20 1.12 -19.16
C ALA A 42 22.21 2.12 -19.74
N THR A 43 21.76 3.06 -20.55
CA THR A 43 22.54 4.13 -21.18
C THR A 43 22.85 5.30 -20.23
N GLY A 44 22.32 5.28 -19.00
CA GLY A 44 22.51 6.32 -18.00
C GLY A 44 21.39 7.37 -18.00
N ASP A 45 21.50 8.33 -17.08
CA ASP A 45 20.46 9.35 -16.86
C ASP A 45 20.44 10.40 -17.99
N PRO A 46 19.26 10.75 -18.51
CA PRO A 46 19.14 11.78 -19.53
C PRO A 46 19.47 13.17 -18.94
N PRO A 47 19.83 14.17 -19.77
CA PRO A 47 20.07 15.53 -19.31
C PRO A 47 18.86 16.12 -18.57
N GLY A 48 19.12 16.85 -17.48
CA GLY A 48 18.06 17.41 -16.63
C GLY A 48 17.45 16.43 -15.63
N THR A 49 18.14 15.34 -15.32
CA THR A 49 17.75 14.36 -14.30
C THR A 49 18.31 14.72 -12.93
N ALA A 50 17.45 14.65 -11.90
CA ALA A 50 17.87 14.68 -10.51
C ALA A 50 17.69 13.29 -9.90
N VAL A 51 18.62 12.90 -9.02
CA VAL A 51 18.56 11.62 -8.31
C VAL A 51 18.25 11.88 -6.84
N LEU A 52 17.13 11.33 -6.37
CA LEU A 52 16.75 11.32 -4.96
C LEU A 52 16.97 9.92 -4.39
N THR A 53 17.81 9.82 -3.35
CA THR A 53 18.10 8.55 -2.69
C THR A 53 17.46 8.52 -1.30
N LEU A 54 16.65 7.50 -1.04
CA LEU A 54 15.98 7.25 0.24
C LEU A 54 16.42 5.88 0.76
N ASP A 55 17.10 5.83 1.90
CA ASP A 55 17.53 4.58 2.53
C ASP A 55 16.47 4.02 3.49
N GLU A 56 16.63 2.77 3.92
CA GLU A 56 15.73 2.14 4.90
C GLU A 56 15.65 2.94 6.22
N LYS A 57 16.75 3.57 6.65
CA LYS A 57 16.81 4.34 7.90
C LYS A 57 15.92 5.57 7.87
N PHE A 58 15.81 6.22 6.72
CA PHE A 58 14.86 7.32 6.52
C PHE A 58 13.44 6.86 6.80
N PHE A 59 13.00 5.75 6.20
CA PHE A 59 11.65 5.21 6.41
C PHE A 59 11.44 4.77 7.86
N ASP A 60 12.45 4.17 8.47
CA ASP A 60 12.39 3.79 9.88
C ASP A 60 12.23 4.99 10.81
N ALA A 61 12.96 6.08 10.57
CA ALA A 61 12.82 7.30 11.36
C ALA A 61 11.43 7.93 11.20
N VAL A 62 10.88 7.91 9.98
CA VAL A 62 9.51 8.38 9.72
C VAL A 62 8.49 7.52 10.47
N LEU A 63 8.59 6.19 10.37
CA LEU A 63 7.68 5.27 11.04
C LEU A 63 7.79 5.38 12.56
N ASP A 64 9.01 5.45 13.12
CA ASP A 64 9.21 5.65 14.56
C ASP A 64 8.54 6.95 15.06
N THR A 65 8.62 8.02 14.26
CA THR A 65 7.94 9.28 14.54
C THR A 65 6.41 9.10 14.51
N VAL A 66 5.86 8.39 13.52
CA VAL A 66 4.41 8.11 13.44
C VAL A 66 3.95 7.32 14.67
N PHE A 67 4.65 6.24 15.03
CA PHE A 67 4.26 5.42 16.19
C PHE A 67 4.39 6.18 17.51
N ARG A 68 5.43 7.02 17.65
CA ARG A 68 5.68 7.81 18.87
C ARG A 68 4.71 8.98 19.02
N ASP A 69 4.48 9.74 17.95
CA ASP A 69 3.83 11.05 18.02
C ASP A 69 2.36 11.02 17.56
N LEU A 70 1.99 10.07 16.68
CA LEU A 70 0.63 9.96 16.13
C LEU A 70 -0.14 8.74 16.65
N ASN A 71 0.48 7.93 17.51
CA ASN A 71 0.04 6.62 17.97
C ASN A 71 -0.05 5.56 16.85
N ALA A 72 -0.12 4.30 17.28
CA ALA A 72 -0.31 3.15 16.41
C ALA A 72 -1.59 3.27 15.56
N PRO A 73 -1.51 3.12 14.22
CA PRO A 73 -2.68 3.22 13.38
C PRO A 73 -3.58 2.00 13.62
N SER A 74 -4.88 2.28 13.79
CA SER A 74 -5.85 1.27 14.19
C SER A 74 -7.16 1.40 13.40
N PHE A 75 -7.76 0.25 13.10
CA PHE A 75 -8.82 0.10 12.12
C PHE A 75 -9.92 -0.77 12.72
N ARG A 76 -11.16 -0.27 12.72
CA ARG A 76 -12.32 -1.05 13.17
C ARG A 76 -12.64 -2.12 12.13
N LEU A 77 -12.86 -3.34 12.61
CA LEU A 77 -13.38 -4.48 11.88
C LEU A 77 -14.90 -4.30 11.81
N SER A 78 -15.43 -3.70 10.73
CA SER A 78 -16.87 -3.59 10.50
C SER A 78 -17.42 -4.85 9.83
N ALA A 79 -18.46 -5.44 10.41
CA ALA A 79 -19.12 -6.66 9.94
C ALA A 79 -19.81 -6.52 8.55
N THR A 80 -20.01 -5.30 8.07
CA THR A 80 -20.78 -4.98 6.86
C THR A 80 -20.18 -5.51 5.55
N GLN A 81 -18.92 -5.97 5.56
CA GLN A 81 -18.23 -6.47 4.37
C GLN A 81 -18.09 -8.01 4.33
N LEU A 82 -18.50 -8.71 5.40
CA LEU A 82 -18.67 -10.16 5.38
C LEU A 82 -19.97 -10.59 4.69
N ASP A 83 -20.91 -9.66 4.44
CA ASP A 83 -22.20 -9.91 3.78
C ASP A 83 -22.08 -10.32 2.30
N GLN A 84 -20.90 -10.17 1.68
CA GLN A 84 -20.65 -10.62 0.30
C GLN A 84 -20.01 -12.01 0.18
N MET A 85 -19.63 -12.64 1.30
CA MET A 85 -19.33 -14.07 1.33
C MET A 85 -20.63 -14.82 1.67
N ASP A 86 -21.01 -15.80 0.84
CA ASP A 86 -22.28 -16.52 0.89
C ASP A 86 -22.91 -16.61 2.30
N ALA A 87 -24.02 -15.89 2.47
CA ALA A 87 -24.67 -15.59 3.75
C ALA A 87 -25.21 -16.81 4.54
N ARG A 88 -24.99 -18.03 4.04
CA ARG A 88 -25.51 -19.27 4.64
C ARG A 88 -24.55 -19.97 5.61
N ASP A 89 -23.28 -19.60 5.65
CA ASP A 89 -22.28 -20.29 6.49
C ASP A 89 -21.65 -19.41 7.60
N LEU A 90 -21.82 -18.09 7.53
CA LEU A 90 -21.18 -17.13 8.46
C LEU A 90 -22.15 -16.46 9.44
N THR A 91 -23.46 -16.64 9.27
CA THR A 91 -24.51 -16.05 10.13
C THR A 91 -24.45 -16.55 11.59
N GLN A 92 -23.63 -17.58 11.88
CA GLN A 92 -23.42 -18.08 13.23
C GLN A 92 -22.14 -17.53 13.91
N PHE A 93 -21.19 -16.92 13.18
CA PHE A 93 -19.98 -16.36 13.79
C PHE A 93 -20.16 -14.94 14.33
N VAL A 94 -21.11 -14.16 13.80
CA VAL A 94 -21.18 -12.71 14.02
C VAL A 94 -22.61 -12.23 14.33
N THR A 95 -23.38 -12.99 15.12
CA THR A 95 -24.66 -12.50 15.67
C THR A 95 -24.52 -12.32 17.17
N THR A 96 -23.94 -11.19 17.58
CA THR A 96 -24.31 -10.40 18.78
C THR A 96 -23.25 -9.33 19.04
N GLN A 97 -23.56 -8.08 18.67
CA GLN A 97 -22.94 -6.90 19.30
C GLN A 97 -23.40 -6.75 20.77
N ALA A 98 -23.36 -7.83 21.54
CA ALA A 98 -23.74 -7.86 22.95
C ALA A 98 -22.50 -8.24 23.77
N GLY A 99 -21.58 -7.29 23.93
CA GLY A 99 -20.43 -7.46 24.82
C GLY A 99 -19.18 -6.73 24.36
N GLY A 100 -19.13 -5.40 24.48
CA GLY A 100 -17.93 -4.57 24.69
C GLY A 100 -16.65 -4.74 23.83
N CYS A 101 -16.60 -5.64 22.86
CA CYS A 101 -15.39 -5.97 22.12
C CYS A 101 -15.15 -4.90 21.04
N THR A 102 -13.95 -4.32 21.05
CA THR A 102 -13.62 -3.16 20.20
C THR A 102 -13.60 -3.51 18.71
N ASN A 103 -13.49 -4.81 18.36
CA ASN A 103 -13.46 -5.32 16.98
C ASN A 103 -12.50 -4.47 16.14
N GLN A 104 -11.21 -4.55 16.44
CA GLN A 104 -10.21 -3.62 15.91
C GLN A 104 -8.91 -4.35 15.62
N VAL A 105 -8.25 -3.96 14.54
CA VAL A 105 -6.87 -4.32 14.23
C VAL A 105 -6.00 -3.06 14.35
N THR A 106 -4.86 -3.21 14.99
CA THR A 106 -3.89 -2.15 15.27
C THR A 106 -2.54 -2.61 14.77
N VAL A 107 -1.91 -1.81 13.91
CA VAL A 107 -0.54 -2.05 13.49
C VAL A 107 0.38 -1.71 14.65
N VAL A 108 1.36 -2.56 14.93
CA VAL A 108 2.34 -2.37 16.00
C VAL A 108 3.74 -2.26 15.41
N ARG A 109 4.66 -1.60 16.12
CA ARG A 109 6.02 -1.39 15.59
C ARG A 109 6.83 -2.68 15.57
N ASP A 110 6.77 -3.47 16.63
CA ASP A 110 7.53 -4.72 16.78
C ASP A 110 6.68 -5.78 17.49
N ALA A 111 6.62 -7.00 16.93
CA ALA A 111 6.16 -8.20 17.65
C ALA A 111 6.65 -9.48 16.97
N GLY A 112 6.82 -10.55 17.75
CA GLY A 112 7.15 -11.88 17.21
C GLY A 112 8.48 -11.95 16.43
N GLY A 113 9.43 -11.05 16.73
CA GLY A 113 10.70 -10.94 16.00
C GLY A 113 10.60 -10.27 14.62
N VAL A 114 9.42 -9.77 14.24
CA VAL A 114 9.19 -8.98 13.04
C VAL A 114 8.98 -7.51 13.43
N ARG A 115 9.49 -6.60 12.61
CA ARG A 115 9.33 -5.16 12.75
C ARG A 115 8.52 -4.62 11.59
N THR A 116 7.46 -3.87 11.87
CA THR A 116 6.74 -3.12 10.84
C THR A 116 7.70 -2.12 10.24
N GLY A 117 7.96 -2.14 8.94
CA GLY A 117 9.02 -1.32 8.35
C GLY A 117 9.01 -1.32 6.82
N VAL A 118 10.05 -0.73 6.22
CA VAL A 118 10.32 -0.81 4.79
C VAL A 118 11.64 -1.53 4.60
N GLN A 119 11.65 -2.53 3.72
CA GLN A 119 12.80 -3.32 3.33
C GLN A 119 13.04 -3.13 1.83
N LEU A 120 14.25 -2.69 1.48
CA LEU A 120 14.69 -2.32 0.15
C LEU A 120 15.67 -3.38 -0.35
N GLN A 121 15.14 -4.52 -0.75
CA GLN A 121 15.90 -5.73 -1.04
C GLN A 121 15.44 -6.38 -2.34
N ASN A 122 16.36 -7.06 -3.02
CA ASN A 122 16.08 -7.81 -4.26
C ASN A 122 15.44 -6.96 -5.38
N GLY A 123 15.76 -5.67 -5.46
CA GLY A 123 15.18 -4.77 -6.46
C GLY A 123 13.72 -4.39 -6.19
N GLN A 124 13.18 -4.69 -5.01
CA GLN A 124 11.79 -4.48 -4.65
C GLN A 124 11.64 -3.69 -3.35
N ILE A 125 10.50 -3.00 -3.22
CA ILE A 125 10.09 -2.33 -1.99
C ILE A 125 9.14 -3.25 -1.25
N ASN A 126 9.62 -3.83 -0.15
CA ASN A 126 8.85 -4.74 0.69
C ASN A 126 8.49 -4.04 1.99
N ALA A 127 7.30 -4.30 2.52
CA ALA A 127 6.84 -3.74 3.77
C ALA A 127 6.32 -4.87 4.67
N PRO A 128 7.16 -5.41 5.58
CA PRO A 128 6.65 -6.23 6.67
C PRO A 128 5.77 -5.36 7.57
N ILE A 129 4.65 -5.91 8.00
CA ILE A 129 3.67 -5.26 8.85
C ILE A 129 3.32 -6.23 9.97
N VAL A 130 3.35 -5.75 11.20
CA VAL A 130 2.96 -6.52 12.37
C VAL A 130 1.71 -5.87 12.95
N PHE A 131 0.74 -6.69 13.32
CA PHE A 131 -0.52 -6.20 13.84
C PHE A 131 -1.05 -7.08 14.97
N SER A 132 -1.86 -6.46 15.81
CA SER A 132 -2.60 -7.10 16.88
C SER A 132 -4.03 -6.59 16.89
N GLY A 133 -4.95 -7.36 17.42
CA GLY A 133 -6.34 -6.95 17.43
C GLY A 133 -7.22 -7.83 18.28
N SER A 134 -8.49 -7.48 18.29
CA SER A 134 -9.54 -8.27 18.92
C SER A 134 -10.75 -8.38 18.01
N TYR A 135 -11.45 -9.50 18.08
CA TYR A 135 -12.72 -9.73 17.39
C TYR A 135 -13.69 -10.48 18.30
N ASN A 136 -14.98 -10.22 18.15
CA ASN A 136 -16.02 -10.99 18.81
C ASN A 136 -16.30 -12.26 18.00
N ALA A 137 -16.15 -13.41 18.65
CA ALA A 137 -16.62 -14.69 18.15
C ALA A 137 -17.49 -15.36 19.21
N LEU A 138 -18.74 -15.65 18.83
CA LEU A 138 -19.70 -16.37 19.67
C LEU A 138 -19.90 -15.74 21.07
N GLY A 139 -19.89 -14.40 21.16
CA GLY A 139 -20.09 -13.66 22.41
C GLY A 139 -18.81 -13.51 23.25
N ASN A 140 -17.67 -14.03 22.79
CA ASN A 140 -16.38 -13.89 23.47
C ASN A 140 -15.44 -12.97 22.65
N CYS A 141 -14.72 -12.08 23.34
CA CYS A 141 -13.72 -11.22 22.71
C CYS A 141 -12.39 -11.96 22.63
N MET A 142 -12.01 -12.35 21.41
CA MET A 142 -10.80 -13.10 21.12
C MET A 142 -9.71 -12.14 20.62
N ASN A 143 -8.50 -12.28 21.14
CA ASN A 143 -7.34 -11.53 20.65
C ASN A 143 -6.60 -12.30 19.56
N PHE A 144 -6.02 -11.58 18.61
CA PHE A 144 -5.16 -12.14 17.58
C PHE A 144 -3.94 -11.27 17.37
N ASN A 145 -2.84 -11.92 17.02
CA ASN A 145 -1.62 -11.27 16.54
C ASN A 145 -1.26 -11.86 15.19
N GLY A 146 -0.63 -11.07 14.35
CA GLY A 146 -0.19 -11.56 13.06
C GLY A 146 0.84 -10.67 12.40
N THR A 147 1.42 -11.22 11.35
CA THR A 147 2.34 -10.53 10.47
C THR A 147 1.76 -10.55 9.06
N ALA A 148 1.96 -9.47 8.31
CA ALA A 148 1.64 -9.37 6.91
C ALA A 148 2.90 -8.95 6.15
N GLN A 149 3.06 -9.49 4.95
CA GLN A 149 4.07 -9.06 4.01
C GLN A 149 3.38 -8.31 2.88
N ALA A 150 3.80 -7.07 2.63
CA ALA A 150 3.32 -6.28 1.51
C ALA A 150 4.46 -5.92 0.54
N HIS A 151 4.10 -5.69 -0.71
CA HIS A 151 4.94 -5.16 -1.77
C HIS A 151 4.40 -3.79 -2.17
N VAL A 152 5.29 -2.86 -2.49
CA VAL A 152 4.92 -1.51 -2.92
C VAL A 152 5.33 -1.30 -4.37
N GLU A 153 4.35 -1.02 -5.22
CA GLU A 153 4.56 -0.66 -6.63
C GLU A 153 4.43 0.85 -6.81
N LEU A 154 5.41 1.46 -7.48
CA LEU A 154 5.43 2.90 -7.73
C LEU A 154 4.74 3.22 -9.06
N ASN A 155 3.87 4.21 -9.06
CA ASN A 155 3.17 4.71 -10.25
C ASN A 155 3.36 6.22 -10.37
N PHE A 156 3.66 6.69 -11.58
CA PHE A 156 3.80 8.11 -11.86
C PHE A 156 2.72 8.59 -12.84
N LYS A 157 2.05 9.68 -12.46
CA LYS A 157 1.11 10.39 -13.33
C LYS A 157 1.66 11.76 -13.67
N ALA A 158 2.12 11.92 -14.91
CA ALA A 158 2.72 13.15 -15.39
C ALA A 158 1.73 14.33 -15.43
N GLU A 159 0.45 14.08 -15.72
CA GLU A 159 -0.60 15.10 -15.76
C GLU A 159 -0.76 15.83 -14.41
N ASP A 160 -0.77 15.05 -13.32
CA ASP A 160 -0.97 15.55 -11.96
C ASP A 160 0.36 15.77 -11.22
N GLN A 161 1.49 15.52 -11.90
CA GLN A 161 2.83 15.56 -11.31
C GLN A 161 2.89 14.79 -9.98
N THR A 162 2.36 13.56 -9.98
CA THR A 162 2.15 12.79 -8.74
C THR A 162 2.82 11.43 -8.83
N LEU A 163 3.68 11.13 -7.85
CA LEU A 163 4.25 9.80 -7.62
C LEU A 163 3.48 9.12 -6.49
N SER A 164 2.85 8.00 -6.80
CA SER A 164 2.07 7.20 -5.86
C SER A 164 2.68 5.81 -5.64
N GLY A 165 2.48 5.28 -4.44
CA GLY A 165 2.79 3.90 -4.09
C GLY A 165 1.50 3.10 -3.90
N GLN A 166 1.41 1.95 -4.57
CA GLN A 166 0.34 0.98 -4.40
C GLN A 166 0.85 -0.15 -3.51
N ILE A 167 0.21 -0.34 -2.36
CA ILE A 167 0.56 -1.38 -1.39
C ILE A 167 -0.29 -2.63 -1.66
N SER A 168 0.36 -3.74 -1.95
CA SER A 168 -0.26 -5.05 -2.19
C SER A 168 0.23 -6.06 -1.16
N VAL A 169 -0.67 -6.61 -0.35
CA VAL A 169 -0.39 -7.66 0.63
C VAL A 169 -0.24 -8.98 -0.11
N VAL A 170 0.91 -9.61 0.05
CA VAL A 170 1.26 -10.89 -0.60
C VAL A 170 1.12 -12.07 0.36
N GLY A 171 1.18 -11.83 1.66
CA GLY A 171 0.95 -12.88 2.64
C GLY A 171 0.53 -12.33 3.99
N VAL A 172 -0.27 -13.12 4.71
CA VAL A 172 -0.64 -12.86 6.10
C VAL A 172 -0.46 -14.15 6.89
N ASN A 173 0.18 -14.06 8.05
CA ASN A 173 0.33 -15.15 9.00
C ASN A 173 -0.27 -14.73 10.32
N ILE A 174 -1.24 -15.51 10.81
CA ILE A 174 -1.93 -15.24 12.08
C ILE A 174 -1.43 -16.24 13.13
N GLU A 175 -1.02 -15.71 14.27
CA GLU A 175 -0.65 -16.50 15.44
C GLU A 175 -1.90 -16.94 16.21
N ASN A 176 -1.82 -18.10 16.86
CA ASN A 176 -2.88 -18.67 17.72
C ASN A 176 -4.14 -19.17 17.00
N LEU A 177 -4.07 -19.41 15.68
CA LEU A 177 -5.09 -20.21 14.99
C LEU A 177 -4.80 -21.71 15.14
N PRO A 178 -5.78 -22.52 15.56
CA PRO A 178 -5.66 -23.97 15.50
C PRO A 178 -5.25 -24.43 14.09
N PRO A 179 -4.28 -25.36 13.93
CA PRO A 179 -3.79 -25.80 12.61
C PRO A 179 -4.89 -26.31 11.68
N LEU A 180 -5.97 -26.87 12.25
CA LEU A 180 -7.11 -27.38 11.50
C LEU A 180 -7.91 -26.28 10.79
N ILE A 181 -7.97 -25.06 11.34
CA ILE A 181 -8.77 -23.95 10.79
C ILE A 181 -7.93 -22.90 10.07
N LYS A 182 -6.61 -22.88 10.33
CA LYS A 182 -5.66 -21.96 9.72
C LYS A 182 -5.79 -21.83 8.18
N PRO A 183 -5.84 -22.90 7.37
CA PRO A 183 -5.92 -22.78 5.91
C PRO A 183 -7.23 -22.18 5.39
N PHE A 184 -8.29 -22.17 6.21
CA PHE A 184 -9.58 -21.57 5.85
C PHE A 184 -9.70 -20.12 6.31
N ALA A 185 -9.09 -19.77 7.46
CA ALA A 185 -9.18 -18.43 8.04
C ALA A 185 -8.17 -17.44 7.42
N GLU A 186 -6.95 -17.89 7.08
CA GLU A 186 -5.91 -16.98 6.56
C GLU A 186 -6.30 -16.25 5.27
N PRO A 187 -6.89 -16.90 4.24
CA PRO A 187 -7.29 -16.21 3.02
C PRO A 187 -8.34 -15.13 3.26
N VAL A 188 -9.28 -15.38 4.17
CA VAL A 188 -10.34 -14.43 4.55
C VAL A 188 -9.74 -13.21 5.26
N ILE A 189 -8.80 -13.44 6.19
CA ILE A 189 -8.13 -12.36 6.92
C ILE A 189 -7.20 -11.58 5.99
N ALA A 190 -6.49 -12.25 5.08
CA ALA A 190 -5.66 -11.60 4.07
C ALA A 190 -6.48 -10.66 3.16
N ALA A 191 -7.64 -11.12 2.68
CA ALA A 191 -8.55 -10.29 1.90
C ALA A 191 -9.07 -9.09 2.71
N PHE A 192 -9.36 -9.28 3.99
CA PHE A 192 -9.75 -8.18 4.87
C PHE A 192 -8.65 -7.12 5.04
N VAL A 193 -7.42 -7.55 5.36
CA VAL A 193 -6.28 -6.64 5.52
C VAL A 193 -5.99 -5.90 4.21
N GLN A 194 -6.05 -6.59 3.07
CA GLN A 194 -5.90 -5.98 1.76
C GLN A 194 -6.98 -4.94 1.49
N ASN A 195 -8.24 -5.23 1.82
CA ASN A 195 -9.35 -4.28 1.65
C ASN A 195 -9.18 -3.04 2.54
N ALA A 196 -8.79 -3.21 3.80
CA ALA A 196 -8.52 -2.08 4.69
C ALA A 196 -7.38 -1.19 4.17
N ILE A 197 -6.32 -1.79 3.62
CA ILE A 197 -5.23 -1.06 2.96
C ILE A 197 -5.73 -0.37 1.70
N ASN A 198 -6.56 -1.03 0.89
CA ASN A 198 -7.11 -0.45 -0.32
C ASN A 198 -8.03 0.75 -0.05
N GLU A 199 -8.82 0.72 1.02
CA GLU A 199 -9.78 1.78 1.34
C GLU A 199 -9.13 3.01 1.98
N ARG A 200 -8.04 2.83 2.73
CA ARG A 200 -7.47 3.91 3.56
C ARG A 200 -6.02 4.25 3.26
N GLY A 201 -5.24 3.26 2.82
CA GLY A 201 -3.82 3.41 2.54
C GLY A 201 -3.54 3.70 1.07
N ASN A 202 -4.27 3.06 0.15
CA ASN A 202 -4.00 3.17 -1.26
C ASN A 202 -4.86 4.24 -1.97
N PRO A 203 -4.27 4.97 -2.95
CA PRO A 203 -2.84 5.05 -3.21
C PRO A 203 -2.13 5.96 -2.18
N VAL A 204 -0.96 5.54 -1.69
CA VAL A 204 -0.13 6.41 -0.86
C VAL A 204 0.53 7.44 -1.77
N THR A 205 0.31 8.73 -1.52
CA THR A 205 1.00 9.77 -2.28
C THR A 205 2.39 10.01 -1.70
N ILE A 206 3.44 9.75 -2.48
CA ILE A 206 4.83 9.88 -2.03
C ILE A 206 5.34 11.29 -2.35
N LEU A 207 5.16 11.74 -3.59
CA LEU A 207 5.51 13.10 -4.02
C LEU A 207 4.34 13.74 -4.76
N ARG A 208 4.03 14.99 -4.42
CA ARG A 208 2.97 15.79 -5.05
C ARG A 208 3.55 16.83 -6.00
N GLY A 209 2.72 17.33 -6.90
CA GLY A 209 3.14 18.27 -7.94
C GLY A 209 3.85 19.54 -7.44
N GLN A 210 3.57 20.03 -6.24
CA GLN A 210 4.25 21.19 -5.66
C GLN A 210 5.69 20.88 -5.22
N GLN A 211 5.98 19.62 -4.90
CA GLN A 211 7.32 19.13 -4.54
C GLN A 211 8.12 18.72 -5.78
N LEU A 212 7.42 18.35 -6.86
CA LEU A 212 8.01 17.98 -8.15
C LEU A 212 8.11 19.16 -9.13
N THR A 213 7.40 20.26 -8.91
CA THR A 213 7.51 21.47 -9.75
C THR A 213 8.45 22.47 -9.11
N LEU A 214 9.48 22.89 -9.83
CA LEU A 214 10.38 23.95 -9.38
C LEU A 214 10.08 25.24 -10.14
N ASN A 215 9.80 26.33 -9.42
CA ASN A 215 9.70 27.67 -10.00
C ASN A 215 10.89 28.49 -9.51
N LEU A 216 11.89 28.68 -10.37
CA LEU A 216 13.08 29.46 -10.06
C LEU A 216 12.97 30.85 -10.72
N PRO A 217 12.87 31.93 -9.94
CA PRO A 217 12.97 33.28 -10.48
C PRO A 217 14.42 33.54 -10.92
N VAL A 218 14.62 33.83 -12.20
CA VAL A 218 15.95 34.14 -12.76
C VAL A 218 16.08 35.65 -12.84
N GLN A 219 16.61 36.25 -11.77
CA GLN A 219 16.70 37.71 -11.62
C GLN A 219 17.51 38.38 -12.74
N THR A 220 18.53 37.69 -13.26
CA THR A 220 19.40 38.19 -14.34
C THR A 220 18.72 38.22 -15.71
N ALA A 221 17.66 37.43 -15.91
CA ALA A 221 16.94 37.33 -17.18
C ALA A 221 15.54 37.98 -17.12
N ALA A 222 15.20 38.62 -15.98
CA ALA A 222 13.87 39.15 -15.67
C ALA A 222 12.75 38.15 -16.03
N GLY A 223 12.94 36.86 -15.73
CA GLY A 223 12.06 35.78 -16.17
C GLY A 223 11.90 34.70 -15.11
N THR A 224 10.93 33.80 -15.33
CA THR A 224 10.68 32.65 -14.46
C THR A 224 11.04 31.38 -15.20
N LEU A 225 11.87 30.54 -14.59
CA LEU A 225 12.14 29.18 -15.05
C LEU A 225 11.25 28.21 -14.29
N ARG A 226 10.51 27.38 -15.01
CA ARG A 226 9.63 26.35 -14.47
C ARG A 226 10.12 24.97 -14.89
N ALA A 227 10.36 24.10 -13.92
CA ALA A 227 10.71 22.70 -14.15
C ALA A 227 9.52 21.81 -13.77
N GLN A 228 9.14 20.89 -14.65
CA GLN A 228 8.10 19.89 -14.40
C GLN A 228 8.66 18.49 -14.64
N ALA A 229 8.37 17.54 -13.76
CA ALA A 229 8.81 16.16 -13.92
C ALA A 229 8.15 15.55 -15.15
N LYS A 230 8.95 15.18 -16.13
CA LYS A 230 8.49 14.54 -17.38
C LYS A 230 8.46 13.02 -17.23
N ASP A 231 9.47 12.47 -16.58
CA ASP A 231 9.65 11.04 -16.40
C ASP A 231 10.24 10.74 -15.01
N ILE A 232 9.84 9.62 -14.42
CA ILE A 232 10.40 9.12 -13.17
C ILE A 232 10.76 7.66 -13.37
N ARG A 233 12.01 7.31 -13.05
CA ARG A 233 12.49 5.93 -12.95
C ARG A 233 12.88 5.61 -11.53
N ALA A 234 12.74 4.35 -11.15
CA ALA A 234 13.10 3.89 -9.81
C ALA A 234 13.98 2.66 -9.87
N GLU A 235 15.02 2.64 -9.03
CA GLU A 235 15.79 1.44 -8.73
C GLU A 235 15.88 1.22 -7.22
N VAL A 236 15.79 -0.05 -6.80
CA VAL A 236 16.10 -0.45 -5.44
C VAL A 236 17.44 -1.17 -5.47
N LYS A 237 18.45 -0.57 -4.84
CA LYS A 237 19.81 -1.10 -4.84
C LYS A 237 20.53 -0.70 -3.56
N ASP A 238 21.33 -1.62 -3.03
CA ASP A 238 22.19 -1.37 -1.86
C ASP A 238 21.40 -0.88 -0.61
N GLY A 239 20.17 -1.38 -0.40
CA GLY A 239 19.33 -0.96 0.73
C GLY A 239 18.74 0.45 0.58
N ALA A 240 18.71 0.99 -0.64
CA ALA A 240 18.18 2.31 -0.94
C ALA A 240 17.27 2.31 -2.17
N LEU A 241 16.26 3.17 -2.12
CA LEU A 241 15.38 3.51 -3.24
C LEU A 241 15.94 4.77 -3.88
N ARG A 242 16.31 4.66 -5.16
CA ARG A 242 16.76 5.81 -5.95
C ARG A 242 15.70 6.15 -6.97
N LEU A 243 15.27 7.39 -6.93
CA LEU A 243 14.31 7.97 -7.88
C LEU A 243 15.06 8.89 -8.82
N HIS A 244 15.05 8.57 -10.10
CA HIS A 244 15.64 9.34 -11.18
C HIS A 244 14.53 10.16 -11.84
N ILE A 245 14.50 11.45 -11.53
CA ILE A 245 13.43 12.36 -11.94
C ILE A 245 13.95 13.24 -13.06
N THR A 246 13.44 13.03 -14.28
CA THR A 246 13.80 13.82 -15.45
C THR A 246 12.88 15.02 -15.59
N TYR A 247 13.44 16.23 -15.66
CA TYR A 247 12.65 17.48 -15.74
C TYR A 247 12.59 18.06 -17.15
N ALA A 248 11.42 18.58 -17.51
CA ALA A 248 11.23 19.50 -18.63
C ALA A 248 11.23 20.95 -18.10
N PHE A 249 12.13 21.78 -18.63
CA PHE A 249 12.27 23.17 -18.24
C PHE A 249 11.60 24.08 -19.26
N THR A 250 10.78 25.02 -18.79
CA THR A 250 10.15 26.07 -19.60
C THR A 250 10.45 27.43 -18.98
N GLY A 251 10.83 28.41 -19.80
CA GLY A 251 11.13 29.77 -19.35
C GLY A 251 10.12 30.77 -19.88
N THR A 252 9.58 31.63 -19.02
CA THR A 252 8.80 32.80 -19.43
C THR A 252 9.59 34.07 -19.14
N ARG A 253 9.79 34.91 -20.16
CA ARG A 253 10.40 36.24 -20.00
C ARG A 253 9.35 37.16 -19.39
N GLY A 254 9.69 37.88 -18.33
CA GLY A 254 8.84 38.93 -17.77
C GLY A 254 8.64 40.02 -18.81
N ALA A 255 7.39 40.47 -18.98
CA ALA A 255 7.08 41.58 -19.85
C ALA A 255 7.90 42.80 -19.39
N ALA A 256 8.73 43.34 -20.28
CA ALA A 256 9.39 44.61 -20.05
C ALA A 256 8.30 45.63 -19.74
N ALA A 257 8.41 46.30 -18.59
CA ALA A 257 7.57 47.44 -18.27
C ALA A 257 7.66 48.42 -19.45
N GLY A 258 6.55 48.55 -20.20
CA GLY A 258 6.46 49.53 -21.28
C GLY A 258 6.74 50.93 -20.70
N PRO A 259 7.39 51.82 -21.46
CA PRO A 259 7.76 53.13 -20.96
C PRO A 259 6.51 53.84 -20.44
N SER A 260 6.56 54.23 -19.17
CA SER A 260 5.54 55.04 -18.51
C SER A 260 5.30 56.31 -19.33
N PRO A 261 4.04 56.67 -19.65
CA PRO A 261 3.74 57.90 -20.37
C PRO A 261 4.19 59.08 -19.51
N GLN A 262 5.10 59.89 -20.06
CA GLN A 262 5.49 61.16 -19.46
C GLN A 262 4.27 62.09 -19.51
N SER A 263 3.79 62.50 -18.34
CA SER A 263 2.81 63.57 -18.15
C SER A 263 3.51 64.87 -17.80
#